data_AF-A0A7W4A816-F1
#
_entry.id   AF-A0A7W4A816-F1
#
_cell.length_a   1.000
_cell.length_b   1.000
_cell.length_c   1.000
_cell.angle_alpha   90.00
_cell.angle_beta   90.00
_cell.angle_gamma   90.00
#
_symmetry.space_group_name_H-M   'P 1'
#
loop_
_entity.id
_entity.type
_entity.pdbx_description
1 polymer ?
#
loop_
_entity_poly.entity_id
_entity_poly.type
_entity_poly.pdbx_seq_one_letter_code
_entity_poly.pdbx_strand_id
1 'polypeptide(L)'
;MGVHTLISSLKTDYRKTLFLYTVLVNKKHKTEAHHSVNIEDLHQELYLFQIDDLKTTLEMYKKYKFNHTILDQLGGNKRSDGRLVHYLLSCCYNSYTYYKTYIPESLIFTDPLLHLQALLDYINYESYISIKKKPSFSKVEKTDNEVDFFLNKYNSIFNSNQWINNKDDDQLNWIINYIKSYIDRNLSTTNVTDRMLQKRISEFKDSYRSKPSLNVGLELKEKALGVMYFFDTLHMTTKPEIAENLNLKIRKAYSQRKYRNESEGKSSSNYMLRAEVKEKLKELAKAERLKLNETIELLIEEAHKKLKTK
;
A
#
# COMPACT_ATOMS: atom_id res chain seq x y z
N MET A 1 -9.85 42.87 4.03
CA MET A 1 -9.95 41.70 3.12
C MET A 1 -11.21 40.94 3.49
N GLY A 2 -12.17 40.80 2.56
CA GLY A 2 -13.45 40.12 2.82
C GLY A 2 -13.36 38.59 2.70
N VAL A 3 -14.39 37.87 3.15
CA VAL A 3 -14.47 36.39 3.10
C VAL A 3 -14.24 35.89 1.68
N HIS A 4 -14.92 36.49 0.70
CA HIS A 4 -14.79 36.14 -0.72
C HIS A 4 -13.34 36.25 -1.23
N THR A 5 -12.63 37.32 -0.85
CA THR A 5 -11.22 37.52 -1.20
C THR A 5 -10.33 36.45 -0.58
N LEU A 6 -10.59 36.09 0.68
CA LEU A 6 -9.86 35.05 1.39
C LEU A 6 -10.07 33.68 0.75
N ILE A 7 -11.32 33.27 0.52
CA ILE A 7 -11.63 31.97 -0.11
C ILE A 7 -11.08 31.90 -1.53
N SER A 8 -11.15 32.99 -2.30
CA SER A 8 -10.53 33.06 -3.63
C SER A 8 -9.02 32.82 -3.58
N SER A 9 -8.34 33.31 -2.54
CA SER A 9 -6.90 33.05 -2.33
C SER A 9 -6.59 31.63 -1.84
N LEU A 10 -7.56 30.96 -1.23
CA LEU A 10 -7.43 29.57 -0.79
C LEU A 10 -7.65 28.60 -1.96
N LYS A 11 -8.48 28.96 -2.94
CA LYS A 11 -8.77 28.16 -4.14
C LYS A 11 -7.52 27.68 -4.89
N THR A 12 -6.43 28.44 -4.83
CA THR A 12 -5.17 28.10 -5.50
C THR A 12 -4.26 27.20 -4.65
N ASP A 13 -4.52 27.08 -3.35
CA ASP A 13 -3.73 26.29 -2.40
C ASP A 13 -4.64 25.27 -1.70
N TYR A 14 -4.80 24.13 -2.38
CA TYR A 14 -5.66 23.03 -1.92
C TYR A 14 -5.23 22.49 -0.56
N ARG A 15 -3.93 22.27 -0.31
CA ARG A 15 -3.40 21.78 0.98
C ARG A 15 -3.84 22.68 2.13
N LYS A 16 -3.66 23.99 1.95
CA LYS A 16 -4.08 25.02 2.91
C LYS A 16 -5.58 24.99 3.12
N THR A 17 -6.37 24.93 2.05
CA THR A 17 -7.84 24.83 2.12
C THR A 17 -8.28 23.63 2.94
N LEU A 18 -7.68 22.46 2.68
CA LEU A 18 -7.98 21.20 3.36
C LEU A 18 -7.63 21.27 4.85
N PHE A 19 -6.44 21.76 5.20
CA PHE A 19 -6.06 21.95 6.61
C PHE A 19 -7.06 22.86 7.34
N LEU A 20 -7.40 24.01 6.74
CA LEU A 20 -8.31 24.98 7.34
C LEU A 20 -9.67 24.36 7.61
N TYR A 21 -10.21 23.67 6.60
CA TYR A 21 -11.46 22.95 6.71
C TYR A 21 -11.39 21.88 7.82
N THR A 22 -10.39 21.01 7.84
CA THR A 22 -10.23 19.96 8.87
C THR A 22 -10.19 20.55 10.29
N VAL A 23 -9.44 21.63 10.51
CA VAL A 23 -9.36 22.28 11.83
C VAL A 23 -10.69 22.91 12.25
N LEU A 24 -11.34 23.64 11.35
CA LEU A 24 -12.59 24.35 11.65
C LEU A 24 -13.77 23.40 11.84
N VAL A 25 -13.86 22.39 10.98
CA VAL A 25 -14.85 21.33 11.08
C VAL A 25 -14.65 20.52 12.34
N ASN A 26 -13.42 20.15 12.72
CA ASN A 26 -13.18 19.51 14.01
C ASN A 26 -13.63 20.39 15.20
N LYS A 27 -13.33 21.70 15.16
CA LYS A 27 -13.81 22.63 16.20
C LYS A 27 -15.34 22.66 16.29
N LYS A 28 -16.05 22.60 15.16
CA LYS A 28 -17.52 22.64 15.06
C LYS A 28 -18.20 21.29 15.36
N HIS A 29 -17.59 20.16 14.98
CA HIS A 29 -18.09 18.79 15.24
C HIS A 29 -18.00 18.35 16.70
N LYS A 30 -17.41 19.18 17.58
CA LYS A 30 -17.69 19.05 19.02
C LYS A 30 -19.15 19.34 19.39
N THR A 31 -19.98 19.77 18.43
CA THR A 31 -21.37 20.17 18.68
C THR A 31 -22.44 19.56 17.77
N GLU A 32 -22.18 18.98 16.58
CA GLU A 32 -23.25 18.34 15.76
C GLU A 32 -22.72 17.49 14.59
N ALA A 33 -23.52 16.55 14.06
CA ALA A 33 -23.10 15.38 13.26
C ALA A 33 -23.09 15.52 11.71
N HIS A 34 -22.18 14.72 11.14
CA HIS A 34 -21.89 14.24 9.77
C HIS A 34 -22.79 14.58 8.57
N HIS A 35 -22.21 15.27 7.58
CA HIS A 35 -22.62 15.23 6.17
C HIS A 35 -21.41 14.97 5.27
N SER A 36 -21.68 14.42 4.07
CA SER A 36 -20.66 14.23 3.06
C SER A 36 -20.49 15.45 2.13
N VAL A 37 -19.29 16.02 2.06
CA VAL A 37 -18.88 17.19 1.27
C VAL A 37 -17.87 16.77 0.20
N ASN A 38 -18.12 17.05 -1.08
CA ASN A 38 -17.13 16.83 -2.16
C ASN A 38 -16.01 17.89 -2.11
N ILE A 39 -14.84 17.63 -2.71
CA ILE A 39 -13.73 18.60 -2.80
C ILE A 39 -14.17 19.91 -3.47
N GLU A 40 -14.99 19.83 -4.52
CA GLU A 40 -15.52 21.01 -5.20
C GLU A 40 -16.43 21.84 -4.27
N ASP A 41 -17.05 21.19 -3.28
CA ASP A 41 -17.93 21.79 -2.29
C ASP A 41 -17.17 22.36 -1.07
N LEU A 42 -15.90 21.99 -0.85
CA LEU A 42 -15.12 22.46 0.31
C LEU A 42 -15.02 23.98 0.36
N HIS A 43 -14.89 24.64 -0.80
CA HIS A 43 -14.87 26.10 -0.84
C HIS A 43 -16.22 26.69 -0.45
N GLN A 44 -17.32 26.06 -0.85
CA GLN A 44 -18.67 26.47 -0.48
C GLN A 44 -18.92 26.28 1.02
N GLU A 45 -18.48 25.16 1.58
CA GLU A 45 -18.51 24.92 3.03
C GLU A 45 -17.68 25.95 3.80
N LEU A 46 -16.53 26.37 3.25
CA LEU A 46 -15.73 27.40 3.91
C LEU A 46 -16.44 28.76 3.99
N TYR A 47 -17.42 29.05 3.12
CA TYR A 47 -18.27 30.24 3.25
C TYR A 47 -19.18 30.21 4.48
N LEU A 48 -19.43 29.03 5.05
CA LEU A 48 -20.25 28.89 6.26
C LEU A 48 -19.47 29.23 7.54
N PHE A 49 -18.15 29.39 7.48
CA PHE A 49 -17.34 29.79 8.63
C PHE A 49 -17.20 31.30 8.75
N GLN A 50 -17.05 31.77 10.00
CA GLN A 50 -16.80 33.18 10.27
C GLN A 50 -15.43 33.60 9.74
N ILE A 51 -15.33 34.85 9.28
CA ILE A 51 -14.09 35.37 8.70
C ILE A 51 -12.90 35.31 9.68
N ASP A 52 -13.15 35.52 10.97
CA ASP A 52 -12.11 35.54 11.99
C ASP A 52 -11.63 34.13 12.34
N ASP A 53 -12.51 33.12 12.25
CA ASP A 53 -12.14 31.71 12.35
C ASP A 53 -11.23 31.28 11.19
N LEU A 54 -11.57 31.70 9.97
CA LEU A 54 -10.77 31.45 8.77
C LEU A 54 -9.38 32.09 8.89
N LYS A 55 -9.30 33.35 9.33
CA LYS A 55 -8.01 34.04 9.55
C LYS A 55 -7.19 33.37 10.64
N THR A 56 -7.81 33.03 11.77
CA THR A 56 -7.11 32.38 12.89
C THR A 56 -6.52 31.05 12.44
N THR A 57 -7.29 30.25 11.72
CA THR A 57 -6.85 28.93 11.24
C THR A 57 -5.82 29.06 10.12
N LEU A 58 -5.90 30.10 9.30
CA LEU A 58 -4.86 30.45 8.35
C LEU A 58 -3.52 30.73 9.02
N GLU A 59 -3.52 31.52 10.09
CA GLU A 59 -2.28 31.79 10.84
C GLU A 59 -1.76 30.52 11.52
N MET A 60 -2.64 29.63 11.98
CA MET A 60 -2.24 28.30 12.46
C MET A 60 -1.57 27.48 11.37
N TYR A 61 -2.15 27.41 10.16
CA TYR A 61 -1.55 26.69 9.02
C TYR A 61 -0.15 27.20 8.73
N LYS A 62 0.03 28.52 8.57
CA LYS A 62 1.35 29.11 8.29
C LYS A 62 2.39 28.74 9.34
N LYS A 63 1.97 28.66 10.60
CA LYS A 63 2.86 28.37 11.73
C LYS A 63 3.20 26.89 11.89
N TYR A 64 2.25 25.99 11.61
CA TYR A 64 2.40 24.54 11.88
C TYR A 64 2.39 23.69 10.62
N LYS A 65 2.53 24.29 9.45
CA LYS A 65 2.78 23.57 8.21
C LYS A 65 3.97 22.63 8.40
N PHE A 66 3.72 21.34 8.19
CA PHE A 66 4.69 20.27 8.24
C PHE A 66 5.61 20.36 7.02
N ASN A 67 6.90 20.57 7.27
CA ASN A 67 7.91 20.71 6.23
C ASN A 67 8.90 19.56 6.38
N HIS A 68 8.75 18.53 5.55
CA HIS A 68 9.63 17.36 5.53
C HIS A 68 10.12 17.12 4.12
N THR A 69 11.42 16.85 3.97
CA THR A 69 12.11 16.70 2.68
C THR A 69 11.44 15.66 1.77
N ILE A 70 10.89 14.59 2.35
CA ILE A 70 10.15 13.56 1.62
C ILE A 70 8.93 14.10 0.86
N LEU A 71 8.23 15.11 1.39
CA LEU A 71 7.07 15.69 0.72
C LEU A 71 7.47 16.47 -0.52
N ASP A 72 8.62 17.14 -0.47
CA ASP A 72 9.20 17.83 -1.63
C ASP A 72 9.66 16.82 -2.69
N GLN A 73 10.25 15.69 -2.27
CA GLN A 73 10.63 14.61 -3.16
C GLN A 73 9.43 13.93 -3.83
N LEU A 74 8.35 13.70 -3.07
CA LEU A 74 7.10 13.13 -3.58
C LEU A 74 6.38 14.08 -4.55
N GLY A 75 6.46 15.39 -4.33
CA GLY A 75 5.86 16.41 -5.21
C GLY A 75 6.70 16.77 -6.44
N GLY A 76 8.04 16.68 -6.33
CA GLY A 76 8.98 17.04 -7.41
C GLY A 76 9.17 15.95 -8.47
N ASN A 77 8.87 14.69 -8.14
CA ASN A 77 8.94 13.59 -9.10
C ASN A 77 7.66 13.51 -9.94
N LYS A 78 7.77 13.51 -11.28
CA LYS A 78 6.67 13.22 -12.22
C LYS A 78 6.04 11.81 -12.07
N ARG A 79 6.46 11.07 -11.06
CA ARG A 79 5.86 9.84 -10.55
C ARG A 79 5.93 9.92 -9.02
N SER A 80 4.99 10.62 -8.41
CA SER A 80 4.66 10.37 -7.00
C SER A 80 4.50 8.86 -6.87
N ASP A 81 5.28 8.22 -6.00
CA ASP A 81 5.12 6.79 -5.77
C ASP A 81 3.82 6.61 -4.99
N GLY A 82 2.71 6.47 -5.70
CA GLY A 82 1.37 6.32 -5.11
C GLY A 82 1.33 5.19 -4.08
N ARG A 83 2.19 4.18 -4.25
CA ARG A 83 2.40 3.10 -3.27
C ARG A 83 2.90 3.64 -1.93
N LEU A 84 3.98 4.43 -1.93
CA LEU A 84 4.53 5.06 -0.73
C LEU A 84 3.52 6.05 -0.10
N VAL A 85 2.82 6.83 -0.92
CA VAL A 85 1.81 7.78 -0.43
C VAL A 85 0.68 7.05 0.30
N HIS A 86 0.11 5.99 -0.29
CA HIS A 86 -0.93 5.20 0.37
C HIS A 86 -0.42 4.46 1.61
N TYR A 87 0.84 4.00 1.61
CA TYR A 87 1.47 3.42 2.79
C TYR A 87 1.57 4.44 3.94
N LEU A 88 2.06 5.65 3.66
CA LEU A 88 2.18 6.70 4.67
C LEU A 88 0.81 7.17 5.19
N LEU A 89 -0.20 7.26 4.31
CA LEU A 89 -1.58 7.51 4.72
C LEU A 89 -2.08 6.43 5.68
N SER A 90 -1.87 5.16 5.35
CA SER A 90 -2.22 4.05 6.25
C SER A 90 -1.49 4.15 7.59
N CYS A 91 -0.19 4.47 7.60
CA CYS A 91 0.56 4.67 8.83
C CYS A 91 -0.04 5.81 9.67
N CYS A 92 -0.34 6.96 9.07
CA CYS A 92 -0.93 8.09 9.78
C CYS A 92 -2.30 7.72 10.38
N TYR A 93 -3.19 7.10 9.60
CA TYR A 93 -4.52 6.74 10.08
C TYR A 93 -4.50 5.69 11.21
N ASN A 94 -3.52 4.78 11.20
CA ASN A 94 -3.43 3.72 12.20
C ASN A 94 -2.60 4.11 13.43
N SER A 95 -1.60 4.99 13.29
CA SER A 95 -0.83 5.51 14.43
C SER A 95 -1.56 6.62 15.19
N TYR A 96 -2.41 7.38 14.51
CA TYR A 96 -3.18 8.46 15.11
C TYR A 96 -4.68 8.23 15.01
N THR A 97 -5.12 7.08 15.52
CA THR A 97 -6.53 6.66 15.48
C THR A 97 -7.50 7.68 16.08
N TYR A 98 -7.06 8.51 17.03
CA TYR A 98 -7.83 9.64 17.55
C TYR A 98 -8.21 10.66 16.45
N TYR A 99 -7.35 10.89 15.46
CA TYR A 99 -7.65 11.81 14.36
C TYR A 99 -8.63 11.25 13.33
N LYS A 100 -8.89 9.94 13.35
CA LYS A 100 -9.84 9.26 12.46
C LYS A 100 -11.26 9.80 12.58
N THR A 101 -11.69 10.25 13.76
CA THR A 101 -13.03 10.81 13.97
C THR A 101 -13.18 12.24 13.47
N TYR A 102 -12.06 12.92 13.18
CA TYR A 102 -12.02 14.35 12.87
C TYR A 102 -11.79 14.65 11.39
N ILE A 103 -11.53 13.62 10.60
CA ILE A 103 -11.44 13.74 9.14
C ILE A 103 -12.75 13.15 8.60
N PRO A 104 -13.71 14.00 8.18
CA PRO A 104 -14.94 13.56 7.54
C PRO A 104 -14.66 12.54 6.44
N GLU A 105 -15.48 11.49 6.38
CA GLU A 105 -15.41 10.44 5.34
C GLU A 105 -15.53 11.01 3.92
N SER A 106 -16.03 12.23 3.83
CA SER A 106 -16.35 12.91 2.62
C SER A 106 -15.26 13.79 2.04
N LEU A 107 -14.22 14.08 2.81
CA LEU A 107 -12.94 14.45 2.23
C LEU A 107 -12.37 13.21 1.51
N ILE A 108 -12.97 12.85 0.38
CA ILE A 108 -12.46 11.88 -0.57
C ILE A 108 -11.41 12.65 -1.34
N PHE A 109 -10.18 12.59 -0.84
CA PHE A 109 -9.08 13.26 -1.50
C PHE A 109 -8.81 12.57 -2.83
N THR A 110 -9.13 13.23 -3.93
CA THR A 110 -8.81 12.76 -5.30
C THR A 110 -7.30 12.69 -5.52
N ASP A 111 -6.53 13.50 -4.80
CA ASP A 111 -5.07 13.47 -4.75
C ASP A 111 -4.59 12.94 -3.38
N PRO A 112 -4.07 11.69 -3.33
CA PRO A 112 -3.52 11.09 -2.12
C PRO A 112 -2.32 11.86 -1.53
N LEU A 113 -1.53 12.57 -2.35
CA LEU A 113 -0.39 13.34 -1.85
C LEU A 113 -0.85 14.58 -1.10
N LEU A 114 -1.81 15.32 -1.67
CA LEU A 114 -2.41 16.48 -0.99
C LEU A 114 -3.11 16.07 0.30
N HIS A 115 -3.76 14.90 0.31
CA HIS A 115 -4.30 14.31 1.53
C HIS A 115 -3.19 14.15 2.58
N LEU A 116 -2.13 13.42 2.24
CA LEU A 116 -1.05 13.12 3.16
C LEU A 116 -0.45 14.40 3.74
N GLN A 117 -0.22 15.41 2.89
CA GLN A 117 0.29 16.70 3.30
C GLN A 117 -0.62 17.43 4.31
N ALA A 118 -1.93 17.51 4.01
CA ALA A 118 -2.89 18.16 4.90
C ALA A 118 -3.05 17.40 6.24
N LEU A 119 -2.98 16.07 6.20
CA LEU A 119 -3.04 15.21 7.39
C LEU A 119 -1.82 15.43 8.28
N LEU A 120 -0.62 15.47 7.71
CA LEU A 120 0.62 15.72 8.46
C LEU A 120 0.65 17.11 9.07
N ASP A 121 0.19 18.14 8.35
CA ASP A 121 0.03 19.50 8.89
C ASP A 121 -0.86 19.50 10.14
N TYR A 122 -1.99 18.80 10.04
CA TYR A 122 -2.96 18.70 11.13
C TYR A 122 -2.41 17.93 12.34
N ILE A 123 -1.72 16.81 12.11
CA ILE A 123 -1.04 16.03 13.16
C ILE A 123 0.02 16.88 13.87
N ASN A 124 0.80 17.66 13.11
CA ASN A 124 1.82 18.54 13.66
C ASN A 124 1.20 19.63 14.56
N TYR A 125 0.12 20.27 14.09
CA TYR A 125 -0.64 21.25 14.87
C TYR A 125 -1.23 20.67 16.17
N GLU A 126 -1.88 19.51 16.10
CA GLU A 126 -2.49 18.87 17.27
C GLU A 126 -1.44 18.39 18.28
N SER A 127 -0.30 17.90 17.78
CA SER A 127 0.86 17.58 18.61
C SER A 127 1.34 18.81 19.39
N TYR A 128 1.48 19.95 18.71
CA TYR A 128 1.83 21.21 19.35
C TYR A 128 0.82 21.66 20.41
N ILE A 129 -0.49 21.62 20.10
CA ILE A 129 -1.54 21.99 21.07
C ILE A 129 -1.49 21.08 22.30
N SER A 130 -1.29 19.78 22.10
CA SER A 130 -1.22 18.81 23.18
C SER A 130 -0.05 19.10 24.12
N ILE A 131 1.11 19.50 23.58
CA ILE A 131 2.30 19.89 24.36
C ILE A 131 2.03 21.16 25.16
N LYS A 132 1.39 22.17 24.56
CA LYS A 132 1.04 23.40 25.30
C LYS A 132 0.11 23.15 26.48
N LYS A 133 -0.81 22.20 26.35
CA LYS A 133 -1.73 21.82 27.43
C LYS A 133 -1.06 20.95 28.51
N LYS A 134 0.02 20.25 28.18
CA LYS A 134 0.79 19.39 29.09
C LYS A 134 2.29 19.54 28.79
N PRO A 135 2.96 20.58 29.34
CA PRO A 135 4.35 20.91 29.02
C PRO A 135 5.38 19.86 29.46
N SER A 136 4.98 18.79 30.15
CA SER A 136 5.85 17.67 30.53
C SER A 136 6.17 16.68 29.40
N PHE A 137 5.68 16.90 28.18
CA PHE A 137 5.94 16.03 27.02
C PHE A 137 6.64 16.79 25.89
N SER A 138 7.93 16.52 25.64
CA SER A 138 8.60 16.88 24.38
C SER A 138 8.08 15.97 23.26
N LYS A 139 7.18 16.47 22.40
CA LYS A 139 6.60 15.70 21.29
C LYS A 139 6.78 16.31 19.88
N VAL A 140 7.22 17.56 19.72
CA VAL A 140 7.39 18.14 18.36
C VAL A 140 8.50 17.43 17.58
N GLU A 141 9.60 17.05 18.24
CA GLU A 141 10.62 16.17 17.64
C GLU A 141 10.11 14.75 17.34
N LYS A 142 8.92 14.34 17.79
CA LYS A 142 8.44 12.97 17.57
C LYS A 142 7.77 12.76 16.22
N THR A 143 7.14 13.77 15.61
CA THR A 143 6.44 13.58 14.33
C THR A 143 7.40 13.37 13.17
N ASP A 144 8.50 14.12 13.10
CA ASP A 144 9.55 13.89 12.09
C ASP A 144 10.20 12.52 12.29
N ASN A 145 10.53 12.18 13.55
CA ASN A 145 11.08 10.88 13.91
C ASN A 145 10.12 9.70 13.59
N GLU A 146 8.80 9.89 13.70
CA GLU A 146 7.79 8.88 13.35
C GLU A 146 7.65 8.70 11.83
N VAL A 147 7.68 9.78 11.06
CA VAL A 147 7.70 9.71 9.59
C VAL A 147 8.97 9.02 9.10
N ASP A 148 10.13 9.39 9.61
CA ASP A 148 11.40 8.73 9.30
C ASP A 148 11.38 7.24 9.67
N PHE A 149 10.77 6.90 10.81
CA PHE A 149 10.57 5.50 11.20
C PHE A 149 9.70 4.75 10.19
N PHE A 150 8.59 5.33 9.72
CA PHE A 150 7.75 4.70 8.69
C PHE A 150 8.51 4.52 7.37
N LEU A 151 9.31 5.50 6.96
CA LEU A 151 10.13 5.45 5.75
C LEU A 151 11.21 4.37 5.83
N ASN A 152 11.90 4.28 6.96
CA ASN A 152 12.91 3.25 7.19
C ASN A 152 12.31 1.86 7.12
N LYS A 153 11.11 1.66 7.68
CA LYS A 153 10.37 0.40 7.53
C LYS A 153 9.98 0.14 6.08
N TYR A 154 9.48 1.15 5.38
CA TYR A 154 8.99 1.01 4.00
C TYR A 154 10.01 0.37 3.08
N ASN A 155 11.28 0.78 3.16
CA ASN A 155 12.34 0.23 2.31
C ASN A 155 12.50 -1.30 2.46
N SER A 156 12.46 -1.81 3.70
CA SER A 156 12.52 -3.25 3.97
C SER A 156 11.31 -3.98 3.36
N ILE A 157 10.13 -3.39 3.49
CA ILE A 157 8.87 -3.99 3.01
C ILE A 157 8.83 -3.99 1.48
N PHE A 158 9.17 -2.85 0.87
CA PHE A 158 9.29 -2.69 -0.57
C PHE A 158 10.18 -3.76 -1.18
N ASN A 159 11.33 -4.04 -0.56
CA ASN A 159 12.26 -5.07 -1.00
C ASN A 159 11.70 -6.48 -0.83
N SER A 160 10.95 -6.75 0.25
CA SER A 160 10.35 -8.08 0.46
C SER A 160 9.24 -8.42 -0.56
N ASN A 161 8.65 -7.40 -1.19
CA ASN A 161 7.53 -7.52 -2.12
C ASN A 161 7.93 -7.49 -3.61
N GLN A 162 9.24 -7.52 -3.93
CA GLN A 162 9.75 -7.49 -5.32
C GLN A 162 9.37 -8.72 -6.17
N TRP A 163 8.87 -9.79 -5.55
CA TRP A 163 8.41 -10.98 -6.26
C TRP A 163 7.07 -10.78 -6.99
N ILE A 164 6.37 -9.67 -6.72
CA ILE A 164 5.10 -9.30 -7.33
C ILE A 164 5.38 -8.48 -8.58
N ASN A 165 5.02 -9.01 -9.75
CA ASN A 165 5.15 -8.31 -11.02
C ASN A 165 3.90 -7.47 -11.28
N ASN A 166 4.05 -6.14 -11.23
CA ASN A 166 2.95 -5.19 -11.46
C ASN A 166 2.45 -5.12 -12.92
N LYS A 167 3.06 -5.89 -13.84
CA LYS A 167 2.65 -5.99 -15.25
C LYS A 167 2.01 -7.34 -15.59
N ASP A 168 1.96 -8.27 -14.64
CA ASP A 168 1.45 -9.63 -14.85
C ASP A 168 0.02 -9.73 -14.29
N ASP A 169 -0.99 -9.57 -15.16
CA ASP A 169 -2.41 -9.61 -14.75
C ASP A 169 -2.80 -10.96 -14.14
N ASP A 170 -2.24 -12.06 -14.66
CA ASP A 170 -2.53 -13.42 -14.18
C ASP A 170 -1.98 -13.64 -12.76
N GLN A 171 -0.76 -13.15 -12.50
CA GLN A 171 -0.20 -13.14 -11.15
C GLN A 171 -1.08 -12.31 -10.21
N LEU A 172 -1.45 -11.09 -10.60
CA LEU A 172 -2.23 -10.18 -9.75
C LEU A 172 -3.63 -10.75 -9.46
N ASN A 173 -4.34 -11.26 -10.47
CA ASN A 173 -5.64 -11.92 -10.29
C ASN A 173 -5.55 -13.11 -9.36
N TRP A 174 -4.51 -13.92 -9.49
CA TRP A 174 -4.30 -15.05 -8.59
C TRP A 174 -4.04 -14.62 -7.16
N ILE A 175 -3.19 -13.61 -6.96
CA ILE A 175 -2.91 -13.06 -5.63
C ILE A 175 -4.19 -12.53 -5.00
N ILE A 176 -4.99 -11.75 -5.74
CA ILE A 176 -6.28 -11.22 -5.26
C ILE A 176 -7.21 -12.36 -4.84
N ASN A 177 -7.37 -13.38 -5.70
CA ASN A 177 -8.21 -14.54 -5.39
C ASN A 177 -7.69 -15.34 -4.20
N TYR A 178 -6.38 -15.48 -4.07
CA TYR A 178 -5.76 -16.14 -2.91
C TYR A 178 -6.02 -15.35 -1.63
N ILE A 179 -5.84 -14.03 -1.65
CA ILE A 179 -6.11 -13.15 -0.50
C ILE A 179 -7.59 -13.25 -0.10
N LYS A 180 -8.52 -13.15 -1.06
CA LYS A 180 -9.96 -13.29 -0.81
C LYS A 180 -10.29 -14.65 -0.20
N SER A 181 -9.82 -15.74 -0.82
CA SER A 181 -10.05 -17.09 -0.30
C SER A 181 -9.44 -17.30 1.08
N TYR A 182 -8.27 -16.72 1.35
CA TYR A 182 -7.66 -16.76 2.68
C TYR A 182 -8.51 -16.02 3.71
N ILE A 183 -9.03 -14.83 3.39
CA ILE A 183 -9.93 -14.07 4.26
C ILE A 183 -11.23 -14.86 4.50
N ASP A 184 -11.87 -15.36 3.45
CA ASP A 184 -13.14 -16.09 3.50
C ASP A 184 -13.02 -17.40 4.31
N ARG A 185 -11.97 -18.19 4.08
CA ARG A 185 -11.74 -19.44 4.83
C ARG A 185 -11.54 -19.21 6.32
N ASN A 186 -10.93 -18.08 6.69
CA ASN A 186 -10.74 -17.73 8.10
C ASN A 186 -12.02 -17.13 8.73
N LEU A 187 -13.03 -16.73 7.93
CA LEU A 187 -14.34 -16.26 8.41
C LEU A 187 -15.32 -17.41 8.70
N SER A 188 -15.21 -18.54 7.98
CA SER A 188 -16.23 -19.60 7.98
C SER A 188 -15.92 -20.84 8.83
N THR A 189 -14.79 -20.93 9.52
CA THR A 189 -14.42 -22.14 10.29
C THR A 189 -14.96 -22.11 11.73
N THR A 190 -15.78 -23.12 12.06
CA THR A 190 -16.42 -23.36 13.37
C THR A 190 -15.56 -24.18 14.35
N ASN A 191 -14.32 -24.52 14.00
CA ASN A 191 -13.46 -25.36 14.83
C ASN A 191 -12.89 -24.60 16.05
N VAL A 192 -12.88 -25.26 17.22
CA VAL A 192 -12.51 -24.65 18.51
C VAL A 192 -11.04 -24.18 18.54
N THR A 193 -10.15 -24.83 17.81
CA THR A 193 -8.76 -24.41 17.59
C THR A 193 -8.64 -23.15 16.72
N ASP A 194 -9.65 -22.85 15.90
CA ASP A 194 -9.73 -21.67 15.02
C ASP A 194 -10.39 -20.45 15.70
N ARG A 195 -10.91 -20.55 16.93
CA ARG A 195 -11.37 -19.35 17.66
C ARG A 195 -10.23 -18.35 17.93
N MET A 196 -8.98 -18.84 18.04
CA MET A 196 -7.80 -17.97 18.06
C MET A 196 -7.52 -17.31 16.69
N LEU A 197 -8.00 -17.90 15.59
CA LEU A 197 -7.89 -17.38 14.22
C LEU A 197 -9.04 -16.43 13.86
N GLN A 198 -10.26 -16.64 14.35
CA GLN A 198 -11.34 -15.63 14.32
C GLN A 198 -10.92 -14.32 15.02
N LYS A 199 -10.15 -14.43 16.11
CA LYS A 199 -9.51 -13.28 16.75
C LYS A 199 -8.54 -12.55 15.81
N ARG A 200 -7.87 -13.24 14.87
CA ARG A 200 -6.94 -12.63 13.91
C ARG A 200 -7.59 -11.81 12.81
N ILE A 201 -8.86 -12.06 12.47
CA ILE A 201 -9.58 -11.19 11.51
C ILE A 201 -9.92 -9.84 12.14
N SER A 202 -10.20 -9.83 13.45
CA SER A 202 -10.28 -8.57 14.19
C SER A 202 -8.93 -7.83 14.28
N GLU A 203 -7.82 -8.48 13.92
CA GLU A 203 -6.48 -7.87 13.87
C GLU A 203 -6.28 -7.07 12.57
N PHE A 204 -6.79 -7.51 11.40
CA PHE A 204 -6.67 -6.80 10.10
C PHE A 204 -7.58 -5.58 9.99
N LYS A 205 -7.34 -4.58 10.82
CA LYS A 205 -8.08 -3.30 10.79
C LYS A 205 -7.19 -2.21 10.24
N ASP A 206 -7.33 -1.97 8.95
CA ASP A 206 -6.82 -0.74 8.36
C ASP A 206 -7.83 0.39 8.52
N SER A 207 -7.42 1.46 9.19
CA SER A 207 -8.22 2.65 9.37
C SER A 207 -8.27 3.56 8.14
N TYR A 208 -7.38 3.37 7.16
CA TYR A 208 -7.41 4.13 5.91
C TYR A 208 -8.53 3.60 4.99
N ARG A 209 -9.58 4.41 4.83
CA ARG A 209 -10.82 4.01 4.14
C ARG A 209 -10.70 4.10 2.62
N SER A 210 -10.02 5.13 2.10
CA SER A 210 -9.76 5.32 0.66
C SER A 210 -8.58 4.47 0.17
N LYS A 211 -8.33 3.34 0.82
CA LYS A 211 -7.25 2.44 0.44
C LYS A 211 -7.48 1.83 -0.94
N PRO A 212 -6.41 1.55 -1.69
CA PRO A 212 -6.48 0.81 -2.94
C PRO A 212 -7.30 -0.49 -2.82
N SER A 213 -8.17 -0.74 -3.78
CA SER A 213 -9.11 -1.87 -3.76
C SER A 213 -8.46 -3.18 -4.22
N LEU A 214 -8.90 -4.30 -3.63
CA LEU A 214 -8.50 -5.66 -4.00
C LEU A 214 -9.62 -6.34 -4.81
N ASN A 215 -9.97 -5.77 -5.96
CA ASN A 215 -11.00 -6.32 -6.85
C ASN A 215 -10.40 -6.86 -8.15
N VAL A 216 -10.95 -8.00 -8.59
CA VAL A 216 -10.48 -8.72 -9.80
C VAL A 216 -10.87 -7.99 -11.09
N GLY A 217 -11.96 -7.21 -11.07
CA GLY A 217 -12.47 -6.47 -12.23
C GLY A 217 -11.87 -5.08 -12.45
N LEU A 218 -10.82 -4.69 -11.71
CA LEU A 218 -10.17 -3.38 -11.84
C LEU A 218 -9.20 -3.35 -13.02
N GLU A 219 -8.72 -2.15 -13.39
CA GLU A 219 -7.62 -2.04 -14.34
C GLU A 219 -6.31 -2.59 -13.76
N LEU A 220 -5.38 -3.02 -14.63
CA LEU A 220 -4.09 -3.62 -14.23
C LEU A 220 -3.32 -2.75 -13.21
N LYS A 221 -3.29 -1.43 -13.43
CA LYS A 221 -2.62 -0.48 -12.53
C LYS A 221 -3.26 -0.45 -11.14
N GLU A 222 -4.58 -0.47 -11.08
CA GLU A 222 -5.34 -0.45 -9.83
C GLU A 222 -5.20 -1.77 -9.07
N LYS A 223 -5.22 -2.92 -9.78
CA LYS A 223 -4.92 -4.24 -9.19
C LYS A 223 -3.54 -4.27 -8.58
N ALA A 224 -2.53 -3.81 -9.33
CA ALA A 224 -1.15 -3.76 -8.86
C ALA A 224 -1.04 -2.88 -7.60
N LEU A 225 -1.68 -1.71 -7.61
CA LEU A 225 -1.69 -0.81 -6.45
C LEU A 225 -2.39 -1.44 -5.25
N GLY A 226 -3.53 -2.10 -5.45
CA GLY A 226 -4.27 -2.85 -4.42
C GLY A 226 -3.44 -3.95 -3.79
N VAL A 227 -2.83 -4.81 -4.61
CA VAL A 227 -1.99 -5.92 -4.16
C VAL A 227 -0.77 -5.41 -3.41
N MET A 228 -0.06 -4.42 -3.96
CA MET A 228 1.12 -3.85 -3.31
C MET A 228 0.74 -3.19 -1.99
N TYR A 229 -0.33 -2.40 -1.97
CA TYR A 229 -0.85 -1.78 -0.75
C TYR A 229 -1.15 -2.81 0.34
N PHE A 230 -1.80 -3.92 -0.02
CA PHE A 230 -2.08 -4.99 0.93
C PHE A 230 -0.80 -5.47 1.60
N PHE A 231 0.21 -5.86 0.82
CA PHE A 231 1.46 -6.35 1.39
C PHE A 231 2.25 -5.27 2.14
N ASP A 232 2.19 -4.03 1.68
CA ASP A 232 2.88 -2.91 2.30
C ASP A 232 2.29 -2.50 3.64
N THR A 233 1.02 -2.80 3.90
CA THR A 233 0.34 -2.41 5.14
C THR A 233 0.11 -3.60 6.08
N LEU A 234 0.50 -4.81 5.69
CA LEU A 234 0.33 -6.02 6.50
C LEU A 234 0.94 -5.88 7.90
N HIS A 235 2.20 -5.46 8.04
CA HIS A 235 2.86 -5.34 9.36
C HIS A 235 2.30 -4.22 10.23
N MET A 236 1.51 -3.30 9.66
CA MET A 236 0.81 -2.26 10.40
C MET A 236 -0.60 -2.68 10.82
N THR A 237 -1.25 -3.45 9.96
CA THR A 237 -2.62 -3.93 10.16
C THR A 237 -2.64 -5.31 10.81
N THR A 238 -1.50 -5.91 11.15
CA THR A 238 -1.43 -7.14 11.94
C THR A 238 -0.10 -7.23 12.68
N LYS A 239 0.11 -8.30 13.45
CA LYS A 239 1.41 -8.56 14.08
C LYS A 239 2.48 -8.85 13.00
N PRO A 240 3.72 -8.33 13.13
CA PRO A 240 4.77 -8.52 12.13
C PRO A 240 5.03 -9.98 11.75
N GLU A 241 5.05 -10.89 12.72
CA GLU A 241 5.25 -12.33 12.48
C GLU A 241 4.13 -12.94 11.62
N ILE A 242 2.89 -12.49 11.81
CA ILE A 242 1.73 -12.94 11.02
C ILE A 242 1.85 -12.40 9.59
N ALA A 243 2.20 -11.12 9.44
CA ALA A 243 2.43 -10.48 8.15
C ALA A 243 3.51 -11.21 7.33
N GLU A 244 4.66 -11.46 7.93
CA GLU A 244 5.77 -12.17 7.28
C GLU A 244 5.38 -13.61 6.88
N ASN A 245 4.72 -14.34 7.78
CA ASN A 245 4.30 -15.70 7.52
C ASN A 245 3.27 -15.76 6.37
N LEU A 246 2.32 -14.82 6.34
CA LEU A 246 1.34 -14.71 5.26
C LEU A 246 2.02 -14.40 3.93
N ASN A 247 2.92 -13.41 3.89
CA ASN A 247 3.68 -13.08 2.69
C ASN A 247 4.46 -14.30 2.16
N LEU A 248 5.16 -15.00 3.06
CA LEU A 248 5.89 -16.21 2.71
C LEU A 248 4.98 -17.32 2.17
N LYS A 249 3.81 -17.55 2.76
CA LYS A 249 2.83 -18.55 2.30
C LYS A 249 2.31 -18.25 0.91
N ILE A 250 1.90 -17.00 0.66
CA ILE A 250 1.39 -16.58 -0.65
C ILE A 250 2.49 -16.73 -1.71
N ARG A 251 3.70 -16.23 -1.42
CA ARG A 251 4.86 -16.34 -2.32
C ARG A 251 5.19 -17.79 -2.66
N LYS A 252 5.24 -18.69 -1.66
CA LYS A 252 5.51 -20.12 -1.87
C LYS A 252 4.40 -20.78 -2.69
N ALA A 253 3.14 -20.49 -2.40
CA ALA A 253 2.00 -21.03 -3.13
C ALA A 253 2.01 -20.58 -4.61
N TYR A 254 2.35 -19.32 -4.88
CA TYR A 254 2.50 -18.82 -6.24
C TYR A 254 3.66 -19.50 -6.98
N SER A 255 4.83 -19.61 -6.33
CA SER A 255 5.99 -20.30 -6.91
C SER A 255 5.68 -21.76 -7.27
N GLN A 256 4.93 -22.46 -6.42
CA GLN A 256 4.50 -23.84 -6.70
C GLN A 256 3.48 -23.91 -7.85
N ARG A 257 2.58 -22.93 -7.97
CA ARG A 257 1.66 -22.84 -9.10
C ARG A 257 2.44 -22.59 -10.40
N LYS A 258 3.35 -21.62 -10.39
CA LYS A 258 4.20 -21.29 -11.53
C LYS A 258 4.99 -22.53 -11.99
N TYR A 259 5.61 -23.25 -11.05
CA TYR A 259 6.30 -24.50 -11.36
C TYR A 259 5.35 -25.54 -11.98
N ARG A 260 4.15 -25.74 -11.40
CA ARG A 260 3.15 -26.68 -11.94
C ARG A 260 2.74 -26.32 -13.37
N ASN A 261 2.46 -25.05 -13.64
CA ASN A 261 2.11 -24.57 -14.97
C ASN A 261 3.29 -24.72 -15.95
N GLU A 262 4.53 -24.44 -15.54
CA GLU A 262 5.73 -24.62 -16.37
C GLU A 262 6.05 -26.10 -16.66
N SER A 263 5.62 -26.99 -15.76
CA SER A 263 5.73 -28.45 -15.87
C SER A 263 4.52 -29.12 -16.51
N GLU A 264 3.47 -28.37 -16.85
CA GLU A 264 2.28 -28.95 -17.50
C GLU A 264 2.68 -29.54 -18.86
N GLY A 265 2.37 -30.83 -19.07
CA GLY A 265 2.82 -31.59 -20.24
C GLY A 265 4.27 -32.09 -20.17
N LYS A 266 5.04 -31.76 -19.12
CA LYS A 266 6.42 -32.25 -18.92
C LYS A 266 6.47 -33.29 -17.81
N SER A 267 7.01 -34.47 -18.13
CA SER A 267 7.30 -35.50 -17.13
C SER A 267 8.74 -35.37 -16.65
N SER A 268 8.95 -35.20 -15.34
CA SER A 268 10.30 -35.26 -14.76
C SER A 268 10.79 -36.70 -14.81
N SER A 269 11.90 -36.92 -15.51
CA SER A 269 12.54 -38.24 -15.56
C SER A 269 13.93 -38.15 -14.96
N ASN A 270 14.19 -39.01 -13.95
CA ASN A 270 15.48 -39.09 -13.28
C ASN A 270 16.30 -40.20 -13.92
N TYR A 271 17.45 -39.85 -14.48
CA TYR A 271 18.39 -40.81 -15.05
C TYR A 271 19.78 -40.63 -14.47
N MET A 272 20.47 -41.74 -14.22
CA MET A 272 21.89 -41.73 -13.88
C MET A 272 22.72 -41.85 -15.16
N LEU A 273 23.54 -40.84 -15.43
CA LEU A 273 24.50 -40.85 -16.53
C LEU A 273 25.89 -41.16 -15.98
N ARG A 274 26.66 -41.95 -16.74
CA ARG A 274 28.11 -42.07 -16.49
C ARG A 274 28.76 -40.69 -16.59
N ALA A 275 29.76 -40.41 -15.76
CA ALA A 275 30.40 -39.11 -15.67
C ALA A 275 30.88 -38.59 -17.04
N GLU A 276 31.53 -39.45 -17.83
CA GLU A 276 32.00 -39.13 -19.17
C GLU A 276 30.87 -38.74 -20.14
N VAL A 277 29.71 -39.41 -20.04
CA VAL A 277 28.54 -39.13 -20.89
C VAL A 277 27.90 -37.80 -20.49
N LYS A 278 27.87 -37.49 -19.18
CA LYS A 278 27.38 -36.21 -18.67
C LYS A 278 28.24 -35.04 -19.14
N GLU A 279 29.56 -35.20 -19.19
CA GLU A 279 30.46 -34.15 -19.71
C GLU A 279 30.24 -33.92 -21.21
N LYS A 280 30.15 -34.99 -22.02
CA LYS A 280 29.81 -34.85 -23.45
C LYS A 280 28.48 -34.14 -23.67
N LEU A 281 27.47 -34.44 -22.85
CA LEU A 281 26.17 -33.77 -22.93
C LEU A 281 26.26 -32.27 -22.59
N LYS A 282 27.07 -31.88 -21.60
CA LYS A 282 27.30 -30.46 -21.26
C LYS A 282 28.04 -29.72 -22.38
N GLU A 283 29.04 -30.35 -22.98
CA GLU A 283 29.78 -29.79 -24.12
C GLU A 283 28.85 -29.54 -25.31
N LEU A 284 28.00 -30.51 -25.64
CA LEU A 284 26.98 -30.38 -26.68
C LEU A 284 25.97 -29.25 -26.37
N ALA A 285 25.43 -29.22 -25.15
CA ALA A 285 24.50 -28.17 -24.74
C ALA A 285 25.14 -26.77 -24.84
N LYS A 286 26.42 -26.64 -24.49
CA LYS A 286 27.18 -25.40 -24.60
C LYS A 286 27.44 -25.01 -26.06
N ALA A 287 27.79 -25.96 -26.91
CA ALA A 287 28.03 -25.73 -28.33
C ALA A 287 26.75 -25.23 -29.04
N GLU A 288 25.62 -25.86 -28.74
CA GLU A 288 24.30 -25.53 -29.33
C GLU A 288 23.60 -24.36 -28.63
N ARG A 289 24.17 -23.82 -27.53
CA ARG A 289 23.55 -22.79 -26.67
C ARG A 289 22.16 -23.17 -26.16
N LEU A 290 21.94 -24.46 -25.91
CA LEU A 290 20.71 -25.02 -25.39
C LEU A 290 20.85 -25.38 -23.91
N LYS A 291 19.72 -25.52 -23.21
CA LYS A 291 19.71 -26.15 -21.88
C LYS A 291 19.92 -27.65 -22.03
N LEU A 292 20.42 -28.29 -20.96
CA LEU A 292 20.65 -29.74 -20.93
C LEU A 292 19.39 -30.54 -21.30
N ASN A 293 18.22 -30.17 -20.79
CA ASN A 293 16.96 -30.88 -21.09
C ASN A 293 16.56 -30.72 -22.56
N GLU A 294 16.68 -29.51 -23.12
CA GLU A 294 16.40 -29.24 -24.54
C GLU A 294 17.36 -30.04 -25.44
N THR A 295 18.62 -30.16 -25.03
CA THR A 295 19.62 -30.97 -25.73
C THR A 295 19.26 -32.46 -25.70
N ILE A 296 18.81 -32.98 -24.55
CA ILE A 296 18.35 -34.37 -24.43
C ILE A 296 17.14 -34.63 -25.33
N GLU A 297 16.14 -33.73 -25.30
CA GLU A 297 14.94 -33.84 -26.15
C GLU A 297 15.31 -33.89 -27.64
N LEU A 298 16.18 -32.98 -28.08
CA LEU A 298 16.67 -32.94 -29.46
C LEU A 298 17.38 -34.23 -29.87
N LEU A 299 18.29 -34.73 -29.02
CA LEU A 299 19.00 -36.00 -29.28
C LEU A 299 18.03 -37.19 -29.37
N ILE A 300 17.00 -37.23 -28.51
CA ILE A 300 15.96 -38.26 -28.55
C ILE A 300 15.14 -38.16 -29.84
N GLU A 301 14.72 -36.96 -30.24
CA GLU A 301 13.96 -36.73 -31.47
C GLU A 301 14.74 -37.15 -32.72
N GLU A 302 16.03 -36.79 -32.80
CA GLU A 302 16.90 -37.19 -33.90
C GLU A 302 17.08 -38.70 -33.97
N ALA A 303 17.35 -39.34 -32.83
CA ALA A 303 17.47 -40.78 -32.76
C ALA A 303 16.16 -41.48 -33.16
N HIS A 304 15.03 -40.97 -32.69
CA HIS A 304 13.71 -41.52 -33.01
C HIS A 304 13.36 -41.37 -34.51
N LYS A 305 13.69 -40.22 -35.13
CA LYS A 305 13.54 -40.02 -36.58
C LYS A 305 14.35 -41.04 -37.38
N LYS A 306 15.62 -41.26 -37.01
CA LYS A 306 16.51 -42.25 -37.66
C LYS A 306 16.00 -43.69 -37.53
N LEU A 307 15.35 -44.01 -36.42
CA LEU A 307 14.81 -45.36 -36.17
C LEU A 307 13.50 -45.62 -36.93
N LYS A 308 12.68 -44.60 -37.18
CA LYS A 308 11.41 -44.74 -37.94
C LYS A 308 11.58 -44.78 -39.47
N THR A 309 12.74 -44.40 -40.00
CA THR A 309 13.03 -44.41 -41.44
C THR A 309 13.70 -45.71 -41.91
N LYS A 310 13.87 -46.68 -41.01
CA LYS A 310 14.24 -48.06 -41.31
C LYS A 310 13.00 -48.94 -41.30
#